data_AF-A0A239BG45-F1
#
_entry.id   AF-A0A239BG45-F1
#
_cell.length_a   1.000
_cell.length_b   1.000
_cell.length_c   1.000
_cell.angle_alpha   90.00
_cell.angle_beta   90.00
_cell.angle_gamma   90.00
#
_symmetry.space_group_name_H-M   'P 1'
#
loop_
_entity.id
_entity.type
_entity.pdbx_description
1 polymer ?
#
loop_
_entity_poly.entity_id
_entity_poly.type
_entity_poly.pdbx_seq_one_letter_code
_entity_poly.pdbx_strand_id
1 'polypeptide(L)'
;MVKLTKTLSLGLCALMFLFSCSKEMEEVSPSATLNDTATDAAKNATLTEPNPFTFSAISTNDNGKTWYFTVTNNGDSNSGPNKVLLGLLDCELKPIMLSTANVVALSLQPLDGNPKALDLSFDKGLCKDAITSSSVSFTGLGNGLRGGETLTFILTLNSAVQVTSAKVGLQIANNCLSATLNGPGCQEEETYCGLGQGYFHDPKKWPVQEVTIGGETYSVDDAVTLMTSDKKYGGKENGKGGIEVSKKAFSQGVTLLLNYKLGNIPETVLAEELADIEAFLATLDKLLVDNLTASDKNDPLAVAANDAAGRIGDWMDVNNCEEEN
;
A
#
# COMPACT_ATOMS: atom_id res chain seq x y z
N MET A 1 -33.12 -51.12 -30.38
CA MET A 1 -32.20 -52.26 -30.40
C MET A 1 -31.42 -52.27 -31.70
N VAL A 2 -30.20 -51.73 -31.70
CA VAL A 2 -29.20 -52.03 -32.74
C VAL A 2 -27.86 -52.16 -32.00
N LYS A 3 -27.32 -53.37 -31.98
CA LYS A 3 -25.98 -53.68 -31.46
C LYS A 3 -24.96 -53.30 -32.54
N LEU A 4 -23.91 -52.58 -32.18
CA LEU A 4 -22.65 -52.63 -32.91
C LEU A 4 -21.48 -52.61 -31.93
N THR A 5 -20.98 -53.80 -31.63
CA THR A 5 -19.67 -54.07 -31.04
C THR A 5 -18.62 -54.09 -32.14
N LYS A 6 -17.48 -53.42 -31.94
CA LYS A 6 -16.18 -53.98 -32.31
C LYS A 6 -15.03 -53.32 -31.55
N THR A 7 -14.08 -54.19 -31.25
CA THR A 7 -13.04 -54.18 -30.24
C THR A 7 -11.65 -53.96 -30.87
N LEU A 8 -10.72 -53.55 -30.00
CA LEU A 8 -9.26 -53.81 -29.96
C LEU A 8 -8.30 -53.16 -30.97
N SER A 9 -7.33 -52.42 -30.40
CA SER A 9 -5.88 -52.71 -30.48
C SER A 9 -5.15 -51.80 -29.47
N LEU A 10 -4.79 -52.30 -28.29
CA LEU A 10 -3.40 -52.60 -27.88
C LEU A 10 -2.30 -51.80 -28.59
N GLY A 11 -1.58 -51.01 -27.80
CA GLY A 11 -0.33 -50.33 -28.14
C GLY A 11 0.44 -50.03 -26.86
N LEU A 12 1.05 -51.08 -26.31
CA LEU A 12 1.97 -51.08 -25.17
C LEU A 12 3.29 -50.40 -25.58
N CYS A 13 3.71 -49.35 -24.87
CA CYS A 13 5.14 -49.02 -24.75
C CYS A 13 5.38 -48.34 -23.41
N ALA A 14 5.95 -49.12 -22.50
CA ALA A 14 6.54 -48.66 -21.26
C ALA A 14 7.82 -47.87 -21.56
N LEU A 15 8.04 -46.76 -20.86
CA LEU A 15 9.38 -46.39 -20.44
C LEU A 15 9.31 -45.70 -19.08
N MET A 16 9.94 -46.34 -18.11
CA MET A 16 10.19 -45.82 -16.78
C MET A 16 11.16 -44.63 -16.87
N PHE A 17 10.88 -43.57 -16.12
CA PHE A 17 11.92 -42.79 -15.46
C PHE A 17 11.51 -42.55 -14.01
N LEU A 18 12.12 -43.35 -13.14
CA LEU A 18 12.25 -43.08 -11.72
C LEU A 18 13.29 -41.97 -11.56
N PHE A 19 12.89 -40.81 -11.02
CA PHE A 19 13.78 -39.96 -10.25
C PHE A 19 13.15 -39.74 -8.88
N SER A 20 13.70 -40.46 -7.92
CA SER A 20 13.62 -40.18 -6.51
C SER A 20 14.48 -38.94 -6.25
N CYS A 21 13.85 -37.85 -5.80
CA CYS A 21 14.52 -36.81 -5.04
C CYS A 21 13.74 -36.65 -3.73
N SER A 22 14.07 -37.50 -2.77
CA SER A 22 13.93 -37.17 -1.37
C SER A 22 14.85 -35.98 -1.08
N LYS A 23 14.26 -34.82 -0.82
CA LYS A 23 14.91 -33.83 0.04
C LYS A 23 13.98 -33.53 1.20
N GLU A 24 14.61 -33.57 2.35
CA GLU A 24 14.06 -33.45 3.69
C GLU A 24 13.22 -32.18 3.80
N MET A 25 12.03 -32.34 4.34
CA MET A 25 11.21 -31.22 4.80
C MET A 25 11.91 -30.65 6.04
N GLU A 26 12.65 -29.56 5.87
CA GLU A 26 12.94 -28.67 6.98
C GLU A 26 11.62 -28.00 7.40
N GLU A 27 11.30 -28.12 8.69
CA GLU A 27 10.24 -27.38 9.36
C GLU A 27 10.41 -25.88 9.09
N VAL A 28 9.60 -25.34 8.19
CA VAL A 28 9.40 -23.88 8.12
C VAL A 28 8.44 -23.52 9.25
N SER A 29 9.00 -23.38 10.44
CA SER A 29 8.37 -22.66 11.54
C SER A 29 8.28 -21.18 11.14
N PRO A 30 7.11 -20.52 11.18
CA PRO A 30 7.07 -19.07 11.04
C PRO A 30 7.71 -18.46 12.28
N SER A 31 9.01 -18.20 12.21
CA SER A 31 9.69 -17.31 13.14
C SER A 31 9.18 -15.90 12.86
N ALA A 32 8.21 -15.47 13.66
CA ALA A 32 7.93 -14.08 13.87
C ALA A 32 9.23 -13.36 14.26
N THR A 33 9.75 -12.59 13.31
CA THR A 33 10.63 -11.45 13.58
C THR A 33 10.25 -10.38 12.57
N LEU A 34 9.22 -9.61 12.95
CA LEU A 34 9.17 -8.19 12.63
C LEU A 34 10.49 -7.60 13.11
N ASN A 35 11.42 -7.41 12.18
CA ASN A 35 12.58 -6.58 12.42
C ASN A 35 12.47 -5.41 11.46
N ASP A 36 12.14 -4.26 12.05
CA ASP A 36 12.55 -2.94 11.61
C ASP A 36 13.93 -2.97 10.93
N THR A 37 14.13 -2.02 10.01
CA THR A 37 15.35 -1.74 9.23
C THR A 37 15.45 -2.39 7.85
N ALA A 38 14.63 -1.90 6.92
CA ALA A 38 15.16 -1.64 5.57
C ALA A 38 16.13 -0.45 5.70
N THR A 39 17.41 -0.79 5.74
CA THR A 39 18.59 0.07 5.82
C THR A 39 18.52 1.28 4.87
N ASP A 40 18.37 2.47 5.45
CA ASP A 40 18.70 3.76 4.84
C ASP A 40 20.16 3.73 4.35
N ALA A 41 20.36 3.51 3.05
CA ALA A 41 21.62 3.83 2.42
C ALA A 41 21.85 5.34 2.58
N ALA A 42 22.83 5.73 3.40
CA ALA A 42 23.19 7.12 3.65
C ALA A 42 23.57 7.83 2.33
N LYS A 43 22.60 8.50 1.70
CA LYS A 43 22.83 9.36 0.54
C LYS A 43 23.20 10.76 1.04
N ASN A 44 24.48 11.10 0.98
CA ASN A 44 25.01 12.40 1.39
C ASN A 44 24.35 13.56 0.61
N ALA A 45 24.04 14.65 1.32
CA ALA A 45 23.55 15.89 0.72
C ALA A 45 24.67 16.65 -0.02
N THR A 46 24.35 17.28 -1.15
CA THR A 46 25.30 18.12 -1.91
C THR A 46 25.27 19.54 -1.36
N LEU A 47 26.42 20.03 -0.87
CA LEU A 47 26.61 21.41 -0.42
C LEU A 47 27.51 22.16 -1.41
N THR A 48 27.16 23.41 -1.70
CA THR A 48 28.04 24.36 -2.39
C THR A 48 28.89 25.08 -1.35
N GLU A 49 30.23 25.07 -1.51
CA GLU A 49 31.25 25.77 -0.69
C GLU A 49 31.70 25.02 0.60
N PRO A 50 32.90 25.32 1.17
CA PRO A 50 33.37 24.68 2.41
C PRO A 50 32.42 25.02 3.57
N ASN A 51 31.51 24.08 3.82
CA ASN A 51 30.46 24.19 4.81
C ASN A 51 30.82 23.29 6.00
N PRO A 52 30.95 23.83 7.22
CA PRO A 52 31.21 23.00 8.40
C PRO A 52 30.00 22.11 8.75
N PHE A 53 28.81 22.34 8.19
CA PHE A 53 27.62 21.57 8.49
C PHE A 53 27.45 20.37 7.56
N THR A 54 27.08 19.22 8.11
CA THR A 54 26.61 18.05 7.36
C THR A 54 25.18 17.71 7.74
N PHE A 55 24.47 17.06 6.82
CA PHE A 55 23.08 16.68 6.97
C PHE A 55 22.93 15.19 6.71
N SER A 56 22.06 14.53 7.47
CA SER A 56 21.56 13.21 7.06
C SER A 56 20.53 13.34 5.94
N ALA A 57 20.20 12.21 5.31
CA ALA A 57 18.94 12.09 4.58
C ALA A 57 17.74 12.41 5.50
N ILE A 58 16.61 12.76 4.89
CA ILE A 58 15.36 12.90 5.63
C ILE A 58 14.66 11.53 5.65
N SER A 59 14.29 11.07 6.83
CA SER A 59 13.59 9.81 7.05
C SER A 59 12.23 10.05 7.70
N THR A 60 11.40 9.00 7.77
CA THR A 60 10.07 9.07 8.37
C THR A 60 9.76 7.84 9.18
N ASN A 61 8.84 7.98 10.13
CA ASN A 61 8.12 6.88 10.76
C ASN A 61 6.60 7.13 10.65
N ASP A 62 5.80 6.24 11.23
CA ASP A 62 4.35 6.36 11.27
C ASP A 62 3.73 6.53 9.87
N ASN A 63 4.27 5.79 8.90
CA ASN A 63 3.87 5.80 7.48
C ASN A 63 3.88 7.20 6.84
N GLY A 64 4.91 8.02 7.08
CA GLY A 64 5.02 9.34 6.45
C GLY A 64 4.44 10.49 7.26
N LYS A 65 4.08 10.27 8.54
CA LYS A 65 3.50 11.32 9.41
C LYS A 65 4.56 12.11 10.16
N THR A 66 5.58 11.47 10.71
CA THR A 66 6.66 12.19 11.41
C THR A 66 7.97 12.03 10.66
N TRP A 67 8.68 13.14 10.52
CA TRP A 67 9.85 13.31 9.67
C TRP A 67 11.05 13.73 10.50
N TYR A 68 12.19 13.15 10.20
CA TYR A 68 13.44 13.33 10.94
C TYR A 68 14.58 13.66 10.00
N PHE A 69 15.43 14.59 10.40
CA PHE A 69 16.76 14.76 9.81
C PHE A 69 17.72 15.29 10.86
N THR A 70 19.01 15.07 10.65
CA THR A 70 20.05 15.55 11.54
C THR A 70 20.87 16.65 10.87
N VAL A 71 21.34 17.58 11.68
CA VAL A 71 22.38 18.54 11.31
C VAL A 71 23.55 18.33 12.26
N THR A 72 24.76 18.21 11.72
CA THR A 72 26.00 18.10 12.50
C THR A 72 26.92 19.26 12.15
N ASN A 73 27.43 19.97 13.16
CA ASN A 73 28.45 21.01 12.97
C ASN A 73 29.85 20.38 13.10
N ASN A 74 30.51 20.12 11.99
CA ASN A 74 31.88 19.56 11.95
C ASN A 74 32.98 20.63 12.09
N GLY A 75 32.62 21.91 12.20
CA GLY A 75 33.60 22.98 12.38
C GLY A 75 33.90 23.23 13.86
N ASP A 76 35.06 23.85 14.15
CA ASP A 76 35.45 24.19 15.53
C ASP A 76 34.72 25.43 16.10
N SER A 77 33.80 26.02 15.34
CA SER A 77 33.14 27.28 15.71
C SER A 77 31.98 27.07 16.68
N ASN A 78 31.88 27.95 17.68
CA ASN A 78 30.75 28.02 18.61
C ASN A 78 29.51 28.72 18.03
N SER A 79 29.53 29.11 16.76
CA SER A 79 28.44 29.81 16.09
C SER A 79 27.57 28.84 15.29
N GLY A 80 26.63 28.20 15.98
CA GLY A 80 25.62 27.36 15.34
C GLY A 80 24.50 28.15 14.66
N PRO A 81 23.60 27.48 13.92
CA PRO A 81 22.45 28.13 13.31
C PRO A 81 21.51 28.66 14.39
N ASN A 82 20.96 29.85 14.16
CA ASN A 82 19.92 30.43 15.02
C ASN A 82 18.51 30.08 14.53
N LYS A 83 18.40 29.58 13.30
CA LYS A 83 17.15 29.10 12.69
C LYS A 83 17.47 28.01 11.67
N VAL A 84 16.68 26.95 11.67
CA VAL A 84 16.68 25.91 10.63
C VAL A 84 15.32 25.90 9.96
N LEU A 85 15.30 25.78 8.64
CA LEU A 85 14.09 25.73 7.85
C LEU A 85 14.01 24.41 7.10
N LEU A 86 12.80 23.86 7.00
CA LEU A 86 12.51 22.63 6.29
C LEU A 86 11.33 22.84 5.34
N GLY A 87 11.53 22.58 4.06
CA GLY A 87 10.48 22.41 3.06
C GLY A 87 10.48 20.98 2.54
N LEU A 88 9.29 20.38 2.40
CA LEU A 88 9.13 19.03 1.87
C LEU A 88 8.68 19.09 0.40
N LEU A 89 9.18 18.17 -0.42
CA LEU A 89 8.78 18.00 -1.82
C LEU A 89 8.17 16.62 -2.01
N ASP A 90 7.01 16.57 -2.65
CA ASP A 90 6.31 15.34 -2.98
C ASP A 90 7.02 14.55 -4.10
N CYS A 91 6.36 13.50 -4.56
CA CYS A 91 6.83 12.58 -5.58
C CYS A 91 7.05 13.23 -6.95
N GLU A 92 6.34 14.32 -7.23
CA GLU A 92 6.46 15.09 -8.46
C GLU A 92 7.40 16.29 -8.29
N LEU A 93 8.18 16.32 -7.20
CA LEU A 93 9.04 17.44 -6.81
C LEU A 93 8.27 18.74 -6.56
N LYS A 94 6.96 18.67 -6.28
CA LYS A 94 6.15 19.85 -5.96
C LYS A 94 6.20 20.13 -4.45
N PRO A 95 6.16 21.41 -4.05
CA PRO A 95 6.06 21.81 -2.65
C PRO A 95 4.86 21.20 -1.92
N ILE A 96 5.12 20.47 -0.83
CA ILE A 96 4.06 20.13 0.13
C ILE A 96 3.76 21.37 0.98
N MET A 97 2.50 21.77 1.00
CA MET A 97 2.07 23.00 1.68
C MET A 97 2.05 22.83 3.21
N LEU A 98 3.14 23.21 3.88
CA LEU A 98 3.21 23.25 5.35
C LEU A 98 2.52 24.50 5.92
N SER A 99 1.72 24.32 6.97
CA SER A 99 0.95 25.39 7.62
C SER A 99 0.53 24.97 9.04
N THR A 100 -0.10 25.86 9.80
CA THR A 100 -0.70 25.50 11.10
C THR A 100 -1.85 24.50 10.97
N ALA A 101 -2.41 24.30 9.77
CA ALA A 101 -3.50 23.36 9.57
C ALA A 101 -3.03 21.90 9.49
N ASN A 102 -1.77 21.66 9.11
CA ASN A 102 -1.24 20.31 8.90
C ASN A 102 0.03 19.98 9.69
N VAL A 103 0.74 20.97 10.23
CA VAL A 103 1.85 20.73 11.16
C VAL A 103 1.30 20.59 12.57
N VAL A 104 1.46 19.41 13.16
CA VAL A 104 1.00 19.07 14.52
C VAL A 104 2.04 19.47 15.56
N ALA A 105 3.31 19.15 15.31
CA ALA A 105 4.38 19.40 16.27
C ALA A 105 5.73 19.61 15.58
N LEU A 106 6.57 20.39 16.24
CA LEU A 106 8.00 20.50 15.98
C LEU A 106 8.75 20.18 17.25
N SER A 107 9.83 19.42 17.13
CA SER A 107 10.76 19.24 18.24
C SER A 107 12.19 19.11 17.76
N LEU A 108 13.10 19.27 18.71
CA LEU A 108 14.53 19.17 18.54
C LEU A 108 15.09 18.24 19.62
N GLN A 109 15.91 17.30 19.21
CA GLN A 109 16.52 16.33 20.11
C GLN A 109 18.05 16.37 19.98
N PRO A 110 18.79 16.73 21.04
CA PRO A 110 20.22 16.44 21.12
C PRO A 110 20.47 14.94 21.17
N LEU A 111 21.61 14.47 20.66
CA LEU A 111 21.94 13.04 20.58
C LEU A 111 21.73 12.27 21.90
N ASP A 112 22.09 12.89 23.04
CA ASP A 112 21.99 12.29 24.38
C ASP A 112 20.78 12.81 25.19
N GLY A 113 19.84 13.49 24.54
CA GLY A 113 18.77 14.25 25.20
C GLY A 113 17.37 13.76 24.89
N ASN A 114 16.41 14.24 25.69
CA ASN A 114 14.99 14.12 25.37
C ASN A 114 14.59 15.17 24.32
N PRO A 115 13.60 14.88 23.44
CA PRO A 115 13.05 15.88 22.54
C PRO A 115 12.51 17.11 23.29
N LYS A 116 12.86 18.29 22.80
CA LYS A 116 12.34 19.58 23.25
C LYS A 116 11.35 20.10 22.22
N ALA A 117 10.11 20.31 22.63
CA ALA A 117 9.10 20.95 21.78
C ALA A 117 9.51 22.38 21.41
N LEU A 118 9.21 22.76 20.17
CA LEU A 118 9.48 24.10 19.64
C LEU A 118 8.18 24.76 19.18
N ASP A 119 8.16 26.08 19.24
CA ASP A 119 7.03 26.85 18.72
C ASP A 119 6.95 26.76 17.20
N LEU A 120 5.74 26.62 16.69
CA LEU A 120 5.48 26.61 15.25
C LEU A 120 5.79 27.99 14.66
N SER A 121 6.69 28.02 13.68
CA SER A 121 7.00 29.21 12.90
C SER A 121 7.11 28.85 11.42
N PHE A 122 6.63 29.74 10.57
CA PHE A 122 6.71 29.63 9.09
C PHE A 122 7.53 30.78 8.50
N ASP A 123 8.24 31.53 9.34
CA ASP A 123 9.07 32.64 8.92
C ASP A 123 10.35 32.16 8.23
N LYS A 124 10.42 32.45 6.93
CA LYS A 124 11.52 32.10 6.05
C LYS A 124 12.83 32.84 6.36
N GLY A 125 12.77 33.99 7.04
CA GLY A 125 13.94 34.79 7.38
C GLY A 125 14.86 35.07 6.19
N LEU A 126 16.18 34.97 6.43
CA LEU A 126 17.20 35.21 5.40
C LEU A 126 17.35 34.05 4.40
N CYS A 127 16.71 32.92 4.65
CA CYS A 127 16.75 31.73 3.78
C CYS A 127 15.58 31.65 2.78
N LYS A 128 14.82 32.72 2.62
CA LYS A 128 13.62 32.76 1.75
C LYS A 128 13.89 32.36 0.30
N ASP A 129 15.07 32.66 -0.22
CA ASP A 129 15.42 32.40 -1.63
C ASP A 129 15.95 30.96 -1.81
N ALA A 130 16.44 30.35 -0.73
CA ALA A 130 16.92 28.97 -0.72
C ALA A 130 15.80 27.95 -0.58
N ILE A 131 14.65 28.34 0.01
CA ILE A 131 13.47 27.50 0.17
C ILE A 131 12.28 28.19 -0.49
N THR A 132 12.12 27.93 -1.79
CA THR A 132 11.05 28.46 -2.63
C THR A 132 9.67 27.85 -2.29
N SER A 133 9.65 26.67 -1.66
CA SER A 133 8.46 25.92 -1.22
C SER A 133 7.81 26.50 0.04
N SER A 134 6.62 26.00 0.42
CA SER A 134 6.17 26.15 1.81
C SER A 134 7.19 25.51 2.76
N SER A 135 7.38 26.11 3.94
CA SER A 135 8.44 25.71 4.86
C SER A 135 8.07 25.96 6.31
N VAL A 136 8.54 25.09 7.18
CA VAL A 136 8.49 25.27 8.63
C VAL A 136 9.87 25.70 9.16
N SER A 137 9.87 26.42 10.28
CA SER A 137 11.04 27.07 10.87
C SER A 137 11.24 26.58 12.30
N PHE A 138 12.35 25.90 12.53
CA PHE A 138 12.84 25.50 13.84
C PHE A 138 13.62 26.68 14.42
N THR A 139 13.02 27.34 15.42
CA THR A 139 13.61 28.46 16.16
C THR A 139 13.86 28.07 17.61
N GLY A 140 14.47 28.94 18.43
CA GLY A 140 14.68 28.64 19.85
C GLY A 140 15.74 27.56 20.11
N LEU A 141 16.72 27.43 19.20
CA LEU A 141 17.82 26.45 19.24
C LEU A 141 18.84 26.68 20.37
N GLY A 142 18.59 27.64 21.28
CA GLY A 142 19.47 27.97 22.39
C GLY A 142 20.79 28.59 21.94
N ASN A 143 21.92 28.08 22.45
CA ASN A 143 23.26 28.55 22.10
C ASN A 143 23.74 28.09 20.70
N GLY A 144 22.85 27.51 19.89
CA GLY A 144 23.18 26.92 18.59
C GLY A 144 23.92 25.59 18.70
N LEU A 145 24.09 24.89 17.57
CA LEU A 145 25.00 23.73 17.46
C LEU A 145 26.46 24.16 17.63
N ARG A 146 27.13 23.67 18.67
CA ARG A 146 28.59 23.83 18.82
C ARG A 146 29.33 22.83 17.93
N GLY A 147 30.64 23.08 17.77
CA GLY A 147 31.50 22.15 17.04
C GLY A 147 31.48 20.74 17.61
N GLY A 148 31.29 19.76 16.74
CA GLY A 148 31.15 18.33 17.06
C GLY A 148 29.75 17.90 17.49
N GLU A 149 28.78 18.82 17.66
CA GLU A 149 27.42 18.47 18.06
C GLU A 149 26.56 18.06 16.87
N THR A 150 25.60 17.16 17.14
CA THR A 150 24.53 16.74 16.22
C THR A 150 23.19 17.00 16.89
N LEU A 151 22.26 17.62 16.15
CA LEU A 151 20.86 17.74 16.56
C LEU A 151 19.95 17.06 15.55
N THR A 152 18.95 16.36 16.08
CA THR A 152 17.86 15.76 15.31
C THR A 152 16.66 16.70 15.33
N PHE A 153 16.18 17.06 14.15
CA PHE A 153 14.99 17.89 13.93
C PHE A 153 13.82 16.99 13.58
N ILE A 154 12.69 17.22 14.24
CA ILE A 154 11.51 16.36 14.16
C ILE A 154 10.29 17.20 13.78
N LEU A 155 9.61 16.82 12.70
CA LEU A 155 8.36 17.42 12.22
C LEU A 155 7.25 16.38 12.19
N THR A 156 6.16 16.60 12.91
CA THR A 156 4.95 15.75 12.85
C THR A 156 3.84 16.44 12.09
N LEU A 157 3.24 15.75 11.13
CA LEU A 157 2.08 16.18 10.36
C LEU A 157 0.81 15.48 10.84
N ASN A 158 -0.35 16.06 10.53
CA ASN A 158 -1.66 15.48 10.88
C ASN A 158 -2.10 14.36 9.92
N SER A 159 -1.48 14.26 8.75
CA SER A 159 -1.69 13.23 7.76
C SER A 159 -0.36 12.70 7.23
N ALA A 160 -0.37 11.44 6.80
CA ALA A 160 0.76 10.85 6.09
C ALA A 160 0.98 11.58 4.76
N VAL A 161 2.24 11.78 4.38
CA VAL A 161 2.64 12.28 3.06
C VAL A 161 3.79 11.43 2.53
N GLN A 162 3.97 11.36 1.22
CA GLN A 162 5.17 10.78 0.63
C GLN A 162 6.12 11.92 0.22
N VAL A 163 7.41 11.74 0.49
CA VAL A 163 8.44 12.78 0.27
C VAL A 163 9.58 12.18 -0.52
N THR A 164 9.82 12.73 -1.71
CA THR A 164 10.97 12.32 -2.52
C THR A 164 12.25 13.04 -2.09
N SER A 165 12.12 14.29 -1.66
CA SER A 165 13.24 15.10 -1.18
C SER A 165 12.78 16.26 -0.30
N ALA A 166 13.72 16.84 0.44
CA ALA A 166 13.48 18.02 1.25
C ALA A 166 14.51 19.12 0.97
N LYS A 167 14.11 20.38 1.11
CA LYS A 167 15.00 21.54 1.09
C LYS A 167 15.21 22.01 2.53
N VAL A 168 16.47 22.13 2.93
CA VAL A 168 16.84 22.63 4.25
C VAL A 168 17.64 23.91 4.12
N GLY A 169 17.35 24.87 4.99
CA GLY A 169 18.03 26.16 5.08
C GLY A 169 18.53 26.38 6.51
N LEU A 170 19.81 26.72 6.66
CA LEU A 170 20.41 27.11 7.93
C LEU A 170 20.69 28.60 7.89
N GLN A 171 20.02 29.34 8.78
CA GLN A 171 20.38 30.73 9.01
C GLN A 171 21.46 30.78 10.09
N ILE A 172 22.61 31.37 9.75
CA ILE A 172 23.75 31.55 10.65
C ILE A 172 24.14 33.02 10.57
N ALA A 173 23.88 33.75 11.67
CA ALA A 173 24.00 35.20 11.69
C ALA A 173 23.22 35.83 10.52
N ASN A 174 23.94 36.49 9.59
CA ASN A 174 23.37 37.17 8.43
C ASN A 174 23.47 36.37 7.12
N ASN A 175 23.87 35.10 7.19
CA ASN A 175 24.03 34.23 6.03
C ASN A 175 22.98 33.11 6.05
N CYS A 176 22.66 32.61 4.85
CA CYS A 176 21.90 31.39 4.68
C CYS A 176 22.76 30.34 3.96
N LEU A 177 22.80 29.14 4.53
CA LEU A 177 23.31 27.95 3.85
C LEU A 177 22.12 27.05 3.53
N SER A 178 22.18 26.30 2.43
CA SER A 178 21.09 25.39 2.08
C SER A 178 21.59 24.07 1.52
N ALA A 179 20.72 23.07 1.65
CA ALA A 179 20.95 21.71 1.21
C ALA A 179 19.67 21.12 0.62
N THR A 180 19.84 20.12 -0.24
CA THR A 180 18.75 19.23 -0.63
C THR A 180 19.02 17.87 -0.01
N LEU A 181 18.06 17.37 0.76
CA LEU A 181 18.13 16.06 1.40
C LEU A 181 17.30 15.08 0.57
N ASN A 182 17.84 13.90 0.33
CA ASN A 182 17.08 12.81 -0.26
C ASN A 182 16.07 12.31 0.78
N GLY A 183 14.82 12.09 0.36
CA GLY A 183 13.79 11.44 1.17
C GLY A 183 13.81 9.92 1.04
N PRO A 184 12.91 9.24 1.75
CA PRO A 184 12.72 7.78 1.64
C PRO A 184 12.30 7.35 0.23
N GLY A 185 11.91 8.31 -0.62
CA GLY A 185 11.37 8.07 -1.94
C GLY A 185 9.87 7.96 -1.87
N CYS A 186 9.28 7.84 -3.06
CA CYS A 186 7.87 7.54 -3.18
C CYS A 186 7.72 6.06 -3.45
N GLN A 187 6.67 5.47 -2.92
CA GLN A 187 6.28 4.17 -3.42
C GLN A 187 5.96 4.37 -4.89
N GLU A 188 6.56 3.55 -5.77
CA GLU A 188 6.05 3.49 -7.12
C GLU A 188 4.55 3.19 -6.99
N GLU A 189 3.71 4.01 -7.62
CA GLU A 189 2.32 3.62 -7.81
C GLU A 189 2.37 2.38 -8.67
N GLU A 190 2.39 1.21 -8.03
CA GLU A 190 2.29 -0.06 -8.73
C GLU A 190 0.97 0.02 -9.50
N THR A 191 1.08 0.21 -10.81
CA THR A 191 -0.07 0.36 -11.70
C THR A 191 -0.64 -1.03 -11.92
N TYR A 192 -1.32 -1.52 -10.90
CA TYR A 192 -2.08 -2.74 -10.99
C TYR A 192 -3.29 -2.51 -11.88
N CYS A 193 -3.65 -3.52 -12.63
CA CYS A 193 -4.91 -3.52 -13.36
C CYS A 193 -5.76 -4.70 -12.92
N GLY A 194 -7.07 -4.59 -13.05
CA GLY A 194 -8.02 -5.64 -12.74
C GLY A 194 -8.80 -6.05 -13.98
N LEU A 195 -9.00 -7.35 -14.17
CA LEU A 195 -9.96 -7.87 -15.14
C LEU A 195 -11.34 -7.90 -14.49
N GLY A 196 -12.35 -7.34 -15.17
CA GLY A 196 -13.72 -7.31 -14.66
C GLY A 196 -14.38 -8.68 -14.61
N GLN A 197 -15.51 -8.78 -13.90
CA GLN A 197 -16.31 -10.01 -13.77
C GLN A 197 -16.67 -10.64 -15.13
N GLY A 198 -16.89 -9.81 -16.16
CA GLY A 198 -17.25 -10.25 -17.50
C GLY A 198 -16.16 -11.10 -18.17
N TYR A 199 -14.89 -10.82 -17.88
CA TYR A 199 -13.76 -11.63 -18.35
C TYR A 199 -13.84 -13.05 -17.78
N PHE A 200 -14.18 -13.19 -16.50
CA PHE A 200 -14.24 -14.49 -15.82
C PHE A 200 -15.55 -15.25 -16.03
N HIS A 201 -16.48 -14.75 -16.85
CA HIS A 201 -17.64 -15.54 -17.26
C HIS A 201 -17.28 -16.68 -18.24
N ASP A 202 -16.08 -16.68 -18.81
CA ASP A 202 -15.54 -17.79 -19.60
C ASP A 202 -14.66 -18.70 -18.71
N PRO A 203 -15.07 -19.96 -18.45
CA PRO A 203 -14.27 -20.95 -17.73
C PRO A 203 -12.83 -21.10 -18.22
N LYS A 204 -12.57 -20.88 -19.52
CA LYS A 204 -11.23 -21.04 -20.11
C LYS A 204 -10.24 -19.97 -19.67
N LYS A 205 -10.73 -18.86 -19.16
CA LYS A 205 -9.93 -17.72 -18.69
C LYS A 205 -9.49 -17.85 -17.23
N TRP A 206 -9.97 -18.89 -16.52
CA TRP A 206 -9.64 -19.09 -15.12
C TRP A 206 -8.24 -19.70 -14.96
N PRO A 207 -7.36 -19.13 -14.11
CA PRO A 207 -6.03 -19.68 -13.84
C PRO A 207 -6.06 -20.93 -12.93
N VAL A 208 -7.23 -21.28 -12.38
CA VAL A 208 -7.43 -22.33 -11.37
C VAL A 208 -8.64 -23.18 -11.72
N GLN A 209 -8.70 -24.40 -11.19
CA GLN A 209 -9.83 -25.32 -11.39
C GLN A 209 -10.94 -25.17 -10.34
N GLU A 210 -10.63 -24.49 -9.24
CA GLU A 210 -11.55 -24.22 -8.14
C GLU A 210 -11.17 -22.92 -7.43
N VAL A 211 -12.15 -22.30 -6.78
CA VAL A 211 -11.97 -21.12 -5.93
C VAL A 211 -12.63 -21.39 -4.58
N THR A 212 -11.98 -20.95 -3.50
CA THR A 212 -12.56 -21.03 -2.15
C THR A 212 -12.92 -19.62 -1.70
N ILE A 213 -14.17 -19.43 -1.28
CA ILE A 213 -14.69 -18.17 -0.78
C ILE A 213 -15.85 -18.43 0.19
N GLY A 214 -15.91 -17.68 1.30
CA GLY A 214 -16.85 -17.91 2.39
C GLY A 214 -16.64 -19.26 3.09
N GLY A 215 -15.41 -19.79 3.06
CA GLY A 215 -15.09 -21.12 3.59
C GLY A 215 -15.58 -22.30 2.73
N GLU A 216 -16.20 -22.05 1.58
CA GLU A 216 -16.72 -23.07 0.67
C GLU A 216 -15.91 -23.11 -0.64
N THR A 217 -15.67 -24.32 -1.16
CA THR A 217 -14.92 -24.51 -2.42
C THR A 217 -15.89 -24.72 -3.59
N TYR A 218 -15.69 -23.95 -4.66
CA TYR A 218 -16.50 -23.97 -5.87
C TYR A 218 -15.66 -24.41 -7.06
N SER A 219 -16.19 -25.34 -7.85
CA SER A 219 -15.60 -25.64 -9.16
C SER A 219 -15.77 -24.43 -10.09
N VAL A 220 -14.94 -24.33 -11.12
CA VAL A 220 -15.10 -23.29 -12.17
C VAL A 220 -16.52 -23.29 -12.71
N ASP A 221 -17.09 -24.46 -13.02
CA ASP A 221 -18.43 -24.57 -13.57
C ASP A 221 -19.50 -24.05 -12.61
N ASP A 222 -19.43 -24.40 -11.32
CA ASP A 222 -20.37 -23.91 -10.30
C ASP A 222 -20.28 -22.39 -10.16
N ALA A 223 -19.06 -21.87 -10.02
CA ALA A 223 -18.82 -20.46 -9.81
C ALA A 223 -19.23 -19.61 -11.02
N VAL A 224 -18.85 -20.01 -12.24
CA VAL A 224 -19.28 -19.35 -13.47
C VAL A 224 -20.80 -19.41 -13.61
N THR A 225 -21.42 -20.54 -13.27
CA THR A 225 -22.88 -20.65 -13.30
C THR A 225 -23.51 -19.64 -12.33
N LEU A 226 -23.02 -19.52 -11.09
CA LEU A 226 -23.51 -18.53 -10.13
C LEU A 226 -23.35 -17.10 -10.65
N MET A 227 -22.14 -16.74 -11.12
CA MET A 227 -21.82 -15.40 -11.64
C MET A 227 -22.68 -15.01 -12.86
N THR A 228 -23.06 -15.98 -13.70
CA THR A 228 -23.81 -15.74 -14.95
C THR A 228 -25.31 -16.04 -14.86
N SER A 229 -25.78 -16.63 -13.75
CA SER A 229 -27.12 -17.21 -13.63
C SER A 229 -28.28 -16.24 -13.82
N ASP A 230 -28.05 -14.92 -13.77
CA ASP A 230 -29.10 -13.91 -13.91
C ASP A 230 -29.72 -13.84 -15.31
N LYS A 231 -29.08 -14.42 -16.35
CA LYS A 231 -29.60 -14.41 -17.74
C LYS A 231 -29.94 -15.78 -18.31
N LYS A 232 -29.34 -16.87 -17.82
CA LYS A 232 -29.34 -18.16 -18.55
C LYS A 232 -30.53 -19.08 -18.25
N TYR A 233 -31.19 -18.94 -17.10
CA TYR A 233 -32.20 -19.90 -16.63
C TYR A 233 -33.65 -19.45 -16.72
N GLY A 234 -33.97 -18.36 -17.45
CA GLY A 234 -35.37 -17.95 -17.67
C GLY A 234 -36.17 -17.71 -16.40
N GLY A 235 -35.51 -17.55 -15.26
CA GLY A 235 -36.12 -17.30 -13.97
C GLY A 235 -36.62 -15.87 -13.96
N LYS A 236 -37.91 -15.70 -13.67
CA LYS A 236 -38.48 -14.40 -13.29
C LYS A 236 -37.54 -13.73 -12.31
N GLU A 237 -37.28 -12.43 -12.51
CA GLU A 237 -36.51 -11.56 -11.61
C GLU A 237 -36.53 -12.09 -10.18
N ASN A 238 -35.43 -12.70 -9.73
CA ASN A 238 -35.29 -13.12 -8.34
C ASN A 238 -35.05 -11.85 -7.49
N GLY A 239 -36.01 -10.92 -7.50
CA GLY A 239 -35.99 -9.61 -6.84
C GLY A 239 -36.12 -9.68 -5.31
N LYS A 240 -35.62 -10.75 -4.70
CA LYS A 240 -35.40 -10.81 -3.24
C LYS A 240 -34.00 -10.26 -3.00
N GLY A 241 -33.89 -9.00 -2.56
CA GLY A 241 -32.62 -8.28 -2.44
C GLY A 241 -31.50 -9.01 -1.66
N GLY A 242 -31.82 -9.91 -0.71
CA GLY A 242 -30.81 -10.75 -0.05
C GLY A 242 -30.07 -11.73 -0.96
N ILE A 243 -30.75 -12.23 -2.01
CA ILE A 243 -30.14 -13.08 -3.04
C ILE A 243 -29.24 -12.23 -3.94
N GLU A 244 -29.69 -11.03 -4.29
CA GLU A 244 -28.91 -10.06 -5.07
C GLU A 244 -27.59 -9.70 -4.36
N VAL A 245 -27.65 -9.41 -3.05
CA VAL A 245 -26.47 -9.14 -2.24
C VAL A 245 -25.52 -10.33 -2.20
N SER A 246 -26.02 -11.54 -1.93
CA SER A 246 -25.20 -12.76 -1.86
C SER A 246 -24.50 -13.06 -3.19
N LYS A 247 -25.21 -12.90 -4.30
CA LYS A 247 -24.65 -13.05 -5.65
C LYS A 247 -23.60 -11.99 -5.96
N LYS A 248 -23.90 -10.73 -5.67
CA LYS A 248 -22.97 -9.62 -5.93
C LYS A 248 -21.68 -9.80 -5.13
N ALA A 249 -21.78 -10.12 -3.84
CA ALA A 249 -20.64 -10.39 -2.98
C ALA A 249 -19.81 -11.57 -3.51
N PHE A 250 -20.46 -12.69 -3.84
CA PHE A 250 -19.79 -13.86 -4.44
C PHE A 250 -19.06 -13.49 -5.74
N SER A 251 -19.74 -12.88 -6.71
CA SER A 251 -19.15 -12.56 -8.01
C SER A 251 -17.96 -11.60 -7.90
N GLN A 252 -18.05 -10.58 -7.05
CA GLN A 252 -16.97 -9.61 -6.86
C GLN A 252 -15.79 -10.20 -6.10
N GLY A 253 -16.04 -10.97 -5.02
CA GLY A 253 -14.98 -11.65 -4.28
C GLY A 253 -14.24 -12.67 -5.14
N VAL A 254 -14.96 -13.48 -5.93
CA VAL A 254 -14.34 -14.40 -6.90
C VAL A 254 -13.51 -13.65 -7.95
N THR A 255 -14.04 -12.57 -8.51
CA THR A 255 -13.32 -11.74 -9.50
C THR A 255 -12.00 -11.22 -8.92
N LEU A 256 -12.01 -10.74 -7.68
CA LEU A 256 -10.83 -10.26 -6.97
C LEU A 256 -9.81 -11.38 -6.74
N LEU A 257 -10.26 -12.54 -6.22
CA LEU A 257 -9.41 -13.71 -6.00
C LEU A 257 -8.74 -14.21 -7.29
N LEU A 258 -9.44 -14.20 -8.42
CA LEU A 258 -8.88 -14.62 -9.70
C LEU A 258 -7.83 -13.62 -10.22
N ASN A 259 -8.03 -12.32 -10.02
CA ASN A 259 -7.02 -11.31 -10.32
C ASN A 259 -5.75 -11.50 -9.46
N TYR A 260 -5.88 -11.87 -8.18
CA TYR A 260 -4.72 -12.26 -7.36
C TYR A 260 -3.98 -13.47 -7.95
N LYS A 261 -4.72 -14.50 -8.37
CA LYS A 261 -4.11 -15.71 -8.94
C LYS A 261 -3.44 -15.48 -10.30
N LEU A 262 -3.89 -14.49 -11.07
CA LEU A 262 -3.23 -14.05 -12.30
C LEU A 262 -2.01 -13.16 -12.05
N GLY A 263 -1.83 -12.64 -10.83
CA GLY A 263 -0.77 -11.70 -10.50
C GLY A 263 -1.04 -10.28 -11.03
N ASN A 264 -2.27 -9.98 -11.42
CA ASN A 264 -2.65 -8.66 -11.92
C ASN A 264 -2.67 -7.61 -10.80
N ILE A 265 -3.03 -8.04 -9.60
CA ILE A 265 -3.06 -7.25 -8.37
C ILE A 265 -2.52 -8.14 -7.22
N PRO A 266 -1.79 -7.61 -6.21
CA PRO A 266 -1.35 -8.38 -5.06
C PRO A 266 -2.50 -8.59 -4.06
N GLU A 267 -2.37 -9.61 -3.19
CA GLU A 267 -3.36 -9.94 -2.15
C GLU A 267 -3.61 -8.82 -1.13
N THR A 268 -2.78 -7.76 -1.12
CA THR A 268 -2.94 -6.60 -0.25
C THR A 268 -3.93 -5.56 -0.79
N VAL A 269 -4.17 -5.46 -2.10
CA VAL A 269 -5.16 -4.47 -2.60
C VAL A 269 -6.56 -5.01 -2.39
N LEU A 270 -7.42 -4.20 -1.78
CA LEU A 270 -8.81 -4.56 -1.44
C LEU A 270 -8.94 -5.77 -0.48
N ALA A 271 -7.91 -6.00 0.35
CA ALA A 271 -7.92 -7.09 1.33
C ALA A 271 -9.03 -6.92 2.39
N GLU A 272 -9.34 -5.69 2.79
CA GLU A 272 -10.43 -5.38 3.72
C GLU A 272 -11.80 -5.68 3.09
N GLU A 273 -12.01 -5.27 1.83
CA GLU A 273 -13.24 -5.59 1.09
C GLU A 273 -13.45 -7.09 0.92
N LEU A 274 -12.38 -7.83 0.62
CA LEU A 274 -12.46 -9.29 0.53
C LEU A 274 -12.83 -9.91 1.88
N ALA A 275 -12.26 -9.41 2.99
CA ALA A 275 -12.57 -9.90 4.33
C ALA A 275 -14.05 -9.69 4.70
N ASP A 276 -14.64 -8.54 4.35
CA ASP A 276 -16.07 -8.28 4.54
C ASP A 276 -16.95 -9.28 3.75
N ILE A 277 -16.57 -9.57 2.50
CA ILE A 277 -17.26 -10.55 1.64
C ILE A 277 -17.14 -11.97 2.22
N GLU A 278 -15.92 -12.39 2.59
CA GLU A 278 -15.64 -13.70 3.20
C GLU A 278 -16.46 -13.90 4.49
N ALA A 279 -16.47 -12.90 5.37
CA ALA A 279 -17.20 -12.95 6.63
C ALA A 279 -18.71 -13.13 6.41
N PHE A 280 -19.29 -12.40 5.44
CA PHE A 280 -20.70 -12.55 5.11
C PHE A 280 -21.02 -13.90 4.46
N LEU A 281 -20.25 -14.31 3.45
CA LEU A 281 -20.49 -15.58 2.74
C LEU A 281 -20.32 -16.80 3.64
N ALA A 282 -19.43 -16.73 4.64
CA ALA A 282 -19.27 -17.79 5.64
C ALA A 282 -20.49 -17.97 6.57
N THR A 283 -21.44 -17.03 6.58
CA THR A 283 -22.72 -17.19 7.31
C THR A 283 -23.77 -17.97 6.52
N LEU A 284 -23.53 -18.18 5.23
CA LEU A 284 -24.46 -18.82 4.32
C LEU A 284 -24.04 -20.27 4.09
N ASP A 285 -25.02 -21.14 3.80
CA ASP A 285 -24.70 -22.43 3.21
C ASP A 285 -24.06 -22.21 1.83
N LYS A 286 -23.27 -23.19 1.36
CA LYS A 286 -22.69 -23.18 0.01
C LYS A 286 -23.71 -22.74 -1.03
N LEU A 287 -23.39 -21.65 -1.72
CA LEU A 287 -24.29 -21.08 -2.72
C LEU A 287 -24.38 -22.03 -3.92
N LEU A 288 -25.60 -22.44 -4.27
CA LEU A 288 -25.87 -23.21 -5.48
C LEU A 288 -27.08 -22.58 -6.16
N VAL A 289 -27.15 -22.64 -7.50
CA VAL A 289 -28.28 -22.06 -8.26
C VAL A 289 -29.63 -22.55 -7.74
N ASP A 290 -29.69 -23.81 -7.32
CA ASP A 290 -30.90 -24.46 -6.83
C ASP A 290 -31.18 -24.21 -5.33
N ASN A 291 -30.24 -23.60 -4.59
CA ASN A 291 -30.32 -23.36 -3.15
C ASN A 291 -29.86 -21.95 -2.75
N LEU A 292 -30.24 -20.93 -3.51
CA LEU A 292 -29.96 -19.53 -3.17
C LEU A 292 -30.87 -19.08 -2.02
N THR A 293 -30.38 -19.15 -0.78
CA THR A 293 -31.05 -18.57 0.39
C THR A 293 -30.94 -17.06 0.37
N ALA A 294 -32.06 -16.36 0.58
CA ALA A 294 -32.05 -14.92 0.76
C ALA A 294 -31.56 -14.58 2.18
N SER A 295 -30.50 -13.80 2.32
CA SER A 295 -30.17 -13.15 3.60
C SER A 295 -31.12 -11.96 3.88
N ASP A 296 -31.20 -11.51 5.13
CA ASP A 296 -31.81 -10.22 5.44
C ASP A 296 -30.91 -9.12 4.88
N LYS A 297 -31.44 -8.29 3.98
CA LYS A 297 -30.71 -7.17 3.38
C LYS A 297 -30.29 -6.10 4.40
N ASN A 298 -30.87 -6.12 5.60
CA ASN A 298 -30.51 -5.21 6.69
C ASN A 298 -29.55 -5.87 7.69
N ASP A 299 -29.15 -7.12 7.46
CA ASP A 299 -28.09 -7.75 8.24
C ASP A 299 -26.78 -6.94 8.09
N PRO A 300 -26.10 -6.58 9.18
CA PRO A 300 -24.89 -5.77 9.12
C PRO A 300 -23.78 -6.37 8.24
N LEU A 301 -23.63 -7.70 8.21
CA LEU A 301 -22.64 -8.37 7.35
C LEU A 301 -23.08 -8.32 5.88
N ALA A 302 -24.37 -8.48 5.60
CA ALA A 302 -24.89 -8.33 4.24
C ALA A 302 -24.69 -6.91 3.70
N VAL A 303 -24.91 -5.88 4.53
CA VAL A 303 -24.67 -4.48 4.16
C VAL A 303 -23.18 -4.24 3.90
N ALA A 304 -22.30 -4.66 4.81
CA ALA A 304 -20.86 -4.50 4.66
C ALA A 304 -20.34 -5.19 3.38
N ALA A 305 -20.75 -6.43 3.13
CA ALA A 305 -20.37 -7.18 1.93
C ALA A 305 -20.92 -6.55 0.64
N ASN A 306 -22.13 -5.99 0.65
CA ASN A 306 -22.69 -5.30 -0.52
C ASN A 306 -21.91 -4.03 -0.87
N ASP A 307 -21.50 -3.27 0.16
CA ASP A 307 -20.70 -2.05 0.02
C ASP A 307 -19.29 -2.39 -0.44
N ALA A 308 -18.66 -3.41 0.15
CA ALA A 308 -17.35 -3.93 -0.26
C ALA A 308 -17.37 -4.39 -1.72
N ALA A 309 -18.38 -5.18 -2.12
CA ALA A 309 -18.56 -5.61 -3.50
C ALA A 309 -18.76 -4.43 -4.47
N GLY A 310 -19.40 -3.35 -4.02
CA GLY A 310 -19.49 -2.10 -4.78
C GLY A 310 -18.12 -1.46 -5.01
N ARG A 311 -17.33 -1.30 -3.94
CA ARG A 311 -15.98 -0.72 -4.01
C ARG A 311 -15.02 -1.52 -4.88
N ILE A 312 -15.10 -2.86 -4.84
CA ILE A 312 -14.33 -3.73 -5.75
C ILE A 312 -14.72 -3.44 -7.20
N GLY A 313 -16.01 -3.41 -7.52
CA GLY A 313 -16.49 -3.11 -8.88
C GLY A 313 -16.00 -1.75 -9.38
N ASP A 314 -16.18 -0.69 -8.56
CA ASP A 314 -15.72 0.66 -8.90
C ASP A 314 -14.20 0.71 -9.10
N TRP A 315 -13.42 0.00 -8.28
CA TRP A 315 -11.97 -0.09 -8.43
C TRP A 315 -11.57 -0.78 -9.73
N MET A 316 -12.23 -1.90 -10.08
CA MET A 316 -11.97 -2.64 -11.33
C MET A 316 -12.29 -1.78 -12.55
N ASP A 317 -13.38 -1.00 -12.53
CA ASP A 317 -13.74 -0.11 -13.63
C ASP A 317 -12.72 1.01 -13.85
N VAL A 318 -12.14 1.55 -12.76
CA VAL A 318 -11.10 2.60 -12.82
C VAL A 318 -9.73 2.03 -13.24
N ASN A 319 -9.43 0.79 -12.85
CA ASN A 319 -8.13 0.15 -13.05
C ASN A 319 -8.21 -1.01 -14.05
N ASN A 320 -9.07 -0.95 -15.06
CA ASN A 320 -9.30 -2.07 -15.97
C ASN A 320 -8.04 -2.42 -16.79
N CYS A 321 -7.74 -3.72 -16.96
CA CYS A 321 -6.67 -4.16 -17.85
C CYS A 321 -7.06 -3.98 -19.33
N GLU A 322 -6.13 -3.53 -20.18
CA GLU A 322 -6.41 -3.29 -21.61
C GLU A 322 -6.77 -4.56 -22.42
N GLU A 323 -6.58 -5.76 -21.87
CA GLU A 323 -6.79 -7.06 -22.53
C GLU A 323 -8.27 -7.52 -22.60
N GLU A 324 -9.26 -6.62 -22.48
CA GLU A 324 -10.69 -6.98 -22.62
C GLU A 324 -11.16 -7.28 -24.08
N ASN A 325 -10.25 -7.33 -25.07
CA ASN A 325 -10.59 -7.62 -26.48
C ASN A 325 -10.32 -9.07 -26.91
#